data_AF-A0A150SMY9-F1
#
_entry.id   AF-A0A150SMY9-F1
#
_cell.length_a   1.000
_cell.length_b   1.000
_cell.length_c   1.000
_cell.angle_alpha   90.00
_cell.angle_beta   90.00
_cell.angle_gamma   90.00
#
_symmetry.space_group_name_H-M   'P 1'
#
loop_
_entity.id
_entity.type
_entity.pdbx_description
1 polymer ?
#
loop_
_entity_poly.entity_id
_entity_poly.type
_entity_poly.pdbx_seq_one_letter_code
_entity_poly.pdbx_strand_id
1 'polypeptide(L)'
;MAACVAEPGDVEGVQEASSEIIDGTVVGDDTFGVVTFGGCSSTIIMDRWLLTAEHCIDEEWQTNPGGLVARLNTGSETIKADRVVLHPTLDIALVHLESAFRHPVTGAIFSNPIYFGSNESLVGETLDCYGYGYNTVNGQGFGTLRHAALPISSVEGDGYRMEQNGAGQMKWQGDSGGPCSITKGGVKYVTGAASYCYPGVGEIVACVDTGAEAFRDWAYAVMGAQAAVYSDADYQGPFQVLQPGSHDVDQLGIPNDELSSLRLPEGWTAQLWEDAGFQGAQVTYQSSQTDVGAFNDRTSSVVVTGGVQIFEHSDYAGARQVLSPGKYDVGALTIGNNALSSIRVPANWRVTLHKNSGFGGAKLVVHGGEIALLDDAWNDEVSSIVVEEPVVAYADESFSGRAALLWPGIYDLSELGLADDTLSSLRVPAGYGVTVWENGDFSGASFEVLESTASLGVNNDRGSSLEVFQR
;
A
#
# COMPACT_ATOMS: atom_id res chain seq x y z
N MET A 1 -22.98 -10.56 -25.86
CA MET A 1 -24.15 -9.88 -26.45
C MET A 1 -23.88 -8.37 -26.34
N ALA A 2 -23.91 -7.69 -27.49
CA ALA A 2 -23.86 -6.25 -27.74
C ALA A 2 -22.84 -5.38 -26.97
N ALA A 3 -21.59 -5.37 -27.48
CA ALA A 3 -20.72 -4.20 -27.43
C ALA A 3 -21.19 -3.17 -28.49
N CYS A 4 -21.08 -1.87 -28.19
CA CYS A 4 -21.42 -0.81 -29.14
C CYS A 4 -20.35 -0.69 -30.23
N VAL A 5 -20.82 -0.63 -31.48
CA VAL A 5 -20.03 -0.55 -32.72
C VAL A 5 -19.57 0.90 -32.95
N ALA A 6 -18.30 1.07 -33.31
CA ALA A 6 -17.74 2.34 -33.78
C ALA A 6 -18.08 2.58 -35.25
N GLU A 7 -18.60 3.76 -35.57
CA GLU A 7 -18.65 4.31 -36.93
C GLU A 7 -17.34 5.08 -37.23
N PRO A 8 -16.78 5.01 -38.45
CA PRO A 8 -15.47 5.60 -38.73
C PRO A 8 -15.58 7.02 -39.29
N GLY A 9 -14.84 7.96 -38.68
CA GLY A 9 -14.50 9.25 -39.29
C GLY A 9 -14.59 10.43 -38.33
N ASP A 10 -13.49 10.77 -37.66
CA ASP A 10 -12.77 12.04 -37.80
C ASP A 10 -11.69 12.14 -36.71
N VAL A 11 -10.48 12.48 -37.14
CA VAL A 11 -9.26 12.57 -36.33
C VAL A 11 -9.19 13.95 -35.71
N GLU A 12 -9.54 14.11 -34.43
CA GLU A 12 -9.10 15.24 -33.60
C GLU A 12 -8.96 14.81 -32.12
N GLY A 13 -7.75 14.97 -31.58
CA GLY A 13 -7.42 15.18 -30.16
C GLY A 13 -7.97 14.20 -29.11
N VAL A 14 -7.09 13.40 -28.51
CA VAL A 14 -7.33 12.74 -27.22
C VAL A 14 -7.65 13.81 -26.17
N GLN A 15 -8.92 13.93 -25.78
CA GLN A 15 -9.36 14.75 -24.64
C GLN A 15 -9.64 13.84 -23.45
N GLU A 16 -8.84 14.03 -22.40
CA GLU A 16 -9.04 13.47 -21.06
C GLU A 16 -10.35 14.04 -20.46
N ALA A 17 -11.29 13.18 -20.07
CA ALA A 17 -12.66 13.59 -19.74
C ALA A 17 -13.18 13.00 -18.41
N SER A 18 -12.72 13.51 -17.26
CA SER A 18 -13.13 13.10 -15.89
C SER A 18 -13.75 14.26 -15.14
N SER A 19 -14.95 14.13 -14.58
CA SER A 19 -15.80 15.27 -14.19
C SER A 19 -17.22 15.03 -13.51
N GLU A 20 -17.50 15.51 -12.21
CA GLU A 20 -18.57 15.70 -11.03
C GLU A 20 -19.59 14.69 -10.24
N ILE A 21 -20.43 15.10 -9.26
CA ILE A 21 -21.52 14.26 -8.63
C ILE A 21 -22.91 14.83 -8.99
N ILE A 22 -23.94 13.99 -9.27
CA ILE A 22 -25.30 14.48 -9.61
C ILE A 22 -25.83 15.39 -8.52
N ASP A 23 -26.22 16.61 -8.90
CA ASP A 23 -26.69 17.68 -8.00
C ASP A 23 -25.76 17.94 -6.80
N GLY A 24 -24.48 17.56 -6.91
CA GLY A 24 -23.50 17.59 -5.83
C GLY A 24 -23.11 19.02 -5.43
N THR A 25 -22.57 19.17 -4.23
CA THR A 25 -22.08 20.49 -3.77
C THR A 25 -20.63 20.69 -4.21
N VAL A 26 -20.34 21.81 -4.87
CA VAL A 26 -18.98 22.16 -5.33
C VAL A 26 -18.03 22.22 -4.14
N VAL A 27 -16.88 21.56 -4.27
CA VAL A 27 -15.78 21.63 -3.31
C VAL A 27 -14.89 22.82 -3.68
N GLY A 28 -14.72 23.76 -2.75
CA GLY A 28 -13.87 24.94 -2.93
C GLY A 28 -12.39 24.56 -2.89
N ASP A 29 -11.84 24.43 -1.68
CA ASP A 29 -10.49 23.90 -1.47
C ASP A 29 -10.57 22.39 -1.25
N ASP A 30 -9.85 21.63 -2.08
CA ASP A 30 -9.77 20.19 -1.89
C ASP A 30 -8.76 19.87 -0.78
N THR A 31 -9.30 19.57 0.39
CA THR A 31 -8.54 19.17 1.58
C THR A 31 -8.45 17.66 1.73
N PHE A 32 -9.15 16.90 0.87
CA PHE A 32 -9.16 15.44 0.90
C PHE A 32 -8.29 14.81 -0.18
N GLY A 33 -7.81 15.57 -1.16
CA GLY A 33 -6.84 15.08 -2.15
C GLY A 33 -7.49 14.17 -3.17
N VAL A 34 -8.67 14.54 -3.67
CA VAL A 34 -9.36 13.86 -4.76
C VAL A 34 -8.78 14.37 -6.07
N VAL A 35 -8.27 13.46 -6.91
CA VAL A 35 -7.65 13.82 -8.18
C VAL A 35 -8.36 13.15 -9.34
N THR A 36 -8.31 13.81 -10.49
CA THR A 36 -8.81 13.31 -11.76
C THR A 36 -7.67 12.64 -12.53
N PHE A 37 -7.97 11.57 -13.26
CA PHE A 37 -7.10 11.01 -14.31
C PHE A 37 -7.97 10.21 -15.30
N GLY A 38 -7.63 10.20 -16.59
CA GLY A 38 -8.16 9.20 -17.54
C GLY A 38 -9.68 9.15 -17.74
N GLY A 39 -10.44 10.12 -17.25
CA GLY A 39 -11.91 10.06 -17.25
C GLY A 39 -12.57 9.68 -15.93
N CYS A 40 -11.77 9.29 -14.95
CA CYS A 40 -12.20 8.84 -13.63
C CYS A 40 -11.74 9.76 -12.50
N SER A 41 -12.18 9.39 -11.30
CA SER A 41 -11.80 9.98 -10.03
C SER A 41 -10.86 9.05 -9.26
N SER A 42 -10.08 9.63 -8.35
CA SER A 42 -9.23 8.89 -7.42
C SER A 42 -8.96 9.70 -6.17
N THR A 43 -8.35 9.07 -5.18
CA THR A 43 -8.00 9.71 -3.91
C THR A 43 -6.55 9.45 -3.57
N ILE A 44 -5.83 10.49 -3.18
CA ILE A 44 -4.49 10.33 -2.61
C ILE A 44 -4.65 9.69 -1.22
N ILE A 45 -4.20 8.45 -1.05
CA ILE A 45 -4.32 7.74 0.24
C ILE A 45 -3.05 7.86 1.08
N MET A 46 -1.88 7.95 0.44
CA MET A 46 -0.60 8.11 1.14
C MET A 46 0.48 8.65 0.20
N ASP A 47 1.07 9.81 0.52
CA ASP A 47 2.20 10.38 -0.22
C ASP A 47 1.93 10.60 -1.72
N ARG A 48 2.35 9.63 -2.54
CA ARG A 48 2.26 9.60 -4.00
C ARG A 48 1.29 8.52 -4.49
N TRP A 49 0.61 7.83 -3.59
CA TRP A 49 -0.29 6.73 -3.92
C TRP A 49 -1.73 7.22 -4.03
N LEU A 50 -2.32 6.94 -5.18
CA LEU A 50 -3.73 7.11 -5.46
C LEU A 50 -4.46 5.77 -5.38
N LEU A 51 -5.67 5.79 -4.83
CA LEU A 51 -6.66 4.72 -4.93
C LEU A 51 -7.69 5.06 -6.01
N THR A 52 -8.01 4.08 -6.86
CA THR A 52 -9.04 4.18 -7.88
C THR A 52 -9.65 2.81 -8.22
N ALA A 53 -10.57 2.75 -9.18
CA ALA A 53 -11.15 1.53 -9.70
C ALA A 53 -10.27 0.89 -10.78
N GLU A 54 -10.30 -0.43 -10.91
CA GLU A 54 -9.52 -1.15 -11.93
C GLU A 54 -9.98 -0.78 -13.34
N HIS A 55 -11.29 -0.68 -13.55
CA HIS A 55 -11.87 -0.35 -14.85
C HIS A 55 -11.54 1.07 -15.34
N CYS A 56 -10.96 1.91 -14.49
CA CYS A 56 -10.44 3.22 -14.85
C CYS A 56 -9.02 3.16 -15.41
N ILE A 57 -8.35 2.01 -15.37
CA ILE A 57 -6.99 1.85 -15.86
C ILE A 57 -7.01 1.23 -17.26
N ASP A 58 -6.60 2.02 -18.26
CA ASP A 58 -6.35 1.50 -19.60
C ASP A 58 -5.17 0.50 -19.59
N GLU A 59 -5.28 -0.58 -20.37
CA GLU A 59 -4.24 -1.61 -20.50
C GLU A 59 -2.87 -1.02 -20.88
N GLU A 60 -2.85 0.09 -21.63
CA GLU A 60 -1.62 0.79 -22.00
C GLU A 60 -0.85 1.28 -20.77
N TRP A 61 -1.54 1.84 -19.77
CA TRP A 61 -0.90 2.46 -18.61
C TRP A 61 -0.25 1.44 -17.66
N GLN A 62 -0.61 0.17 -17.75
CA GLN A 62 0.06 -0.89 -16.99
C GLN A 62 1.51 -1.09 -17.47
N THR A 63 1.78 -0.85 -18.76
CA THR A 63 3.12 -0.98 -19.35
C THR A 63 3.80 0.38 -19.57
N ASN A 64 3.01 1.46 -19.64
CA ASN A 64 3.47 2.83 -19.81
C ASN A 64 2.72 3.79 -18.86
N PRO A 65 3.00 3.75 -17.55
CA PRO A 65 2.24 4.51 -16.56
C PRO A 65 2.34 6.03 -16.73
N GLY A 66 3.41 6.54 -17.36
CA GLY A 66 3.59 7.97 -17.61
C GLY A 66 2.58 8.60 -18.57
N GLY A 67 1.75 7.78 -19.23
CA GLY A 67 0.58 8.23 -19.99
C GLY A 67 -0.61 8.64 -19.13
N LEU A 68 -0.67 8.19 -17.87
CA LEU A 68 -1.68 8.58 -16.91
C LEU A 68 -1.24 9.84 -16.16
N VAL A 69 -2.06 10.88 -16.25
CA VAL A 69 -1.80 12.19 -15.65
C VAL A 69 -2.86 12.48 -14.59
N ALA A 70 -2.43 12.60 -13.34
CA ALA A 70 -3.27 12.99 -12.24
C ALA A 70 -3.34 14.51 -12.13
N ARG A 71 -4.52 15.04 -11.81
CA ARG A 71 -4.75 16.48 -11.60
C ARG A 71 -5.56 16.73 -10.34
N LEU A 72 -5.03 17.58 -9.46
CA LEU A 72 -5.72 18.05 -8.26
C LEU A 72 -6.63 19.25 -8.60
N ASN A 73 -7.81 19.27 -7.99
CA ASN A 73 -8.85 20.32 -8.06
C ASN A 73 -8.38 21.72 -8.50
N THR A 74 -9.11 22.37 -9.44
CA THR A 74 -8.94 23.74 -10.01
C THR A 74 -7.52 24.26 -10.35
N GLY A 75 -6.47 23.53 -10.01
CA GLY A 75 -5.09 23.84 -10.29
C GLY A 75 -4.70 23.49 -11.72
N SER A 76 -3.61 24.10 -12.17
CA SER A 76 -2.88 23.67 -13.37
C SER A 76 -1.83 22.60 -13.06
N GLU A 77 -1.64 22.24 -11.79
CA GLU A 77 -0.68 21.23 -11.39
C GLU A 77 -1.16 19.86 -11.81
N THR A 78 -0.31 19.17 -12.54
CA THR A 78 -0.51 17.79 -12.97
C THR A 78 0.74 16.98 -12.66
N ILE A 79 0.54 15.72 -12.30
CA ILE A 79 1.64 14.81 -11.97
C ILE A 79 1.39 13.49 -12.72
N LYS A 80 2.42 12.98 -13.38
CA LYS A 80 2.34 11.69 -14.08
C LYS A 80 2.46 10.53 -13.11
N ALA A 81 1.89 9.40 -13.48
CA ALA A 81 2.17 8.14 -12.81
C ALA A 81 3.49 7.52 -13.28
N ASP A 82 4.17 6.84 -12.36
CA ASP A 82 5.35 6.04 -12.65
C ASP A 82 5.11 4.53 -12.41
N ARG A 83 3.98 4.17 -11.79
CA ARG A 83 3.57 2.78 -11.54
C ARG A 83 2.06 2.66 -11.39
N VAL A 84 1.51 1.57 -11.90
CA VAL A 84 0.14 1.12 -11.67
C VAL A 84 0.17 -0.32 -11.14
N VAL A 85 -0.68 -0.62 -10.17
CA VAL A 85 -0.85 -1.95 -9.59
C VAL A 85 -2.33 -2.26 -9.50
N LEU A 86 -2.79 -3.26 -10.25
CA LEU A 86 -4.18 -3.72 -10.20
C LEU A 86 -4.37 -4.70 -9.05
N HIS A 87 -5.53 -4.65 -8.39
CA HIS A 87 -5.93 -5.70 -7.49
C HIS A 87 -6.20 -6.98 -8.30
N PRO A 88 -5.81 -8.18 -7.84
CA PRO A 88 -5.91 -9.41 -8.65
C PRO A 88 -7.35 -9.83 -9.00
N THR A 89 -8.34 -9.41 -8.21
CA THR A 89 -9.73 -9.90 -8.33
C THR A 89 -10.81 -8.84 -8.10
N LEU A 90 -10.46 -7.64 -7.66
CA LEU A 90 -11.43 -6.61 -7.28
C LEU A 90 -11.29 -5.44 -8.23
N ASP A 91 -12.37 -4.70 -8.44
CA ASP A 91 -12.36 -3.46 -9.22
C ASP A 91 -11.67 -2.32 -8.45
N ILE A 92 -10.37 -2.47 -8.22
CA ILE A 92 -9.50 -1.59 -7.45
C ILE A 92 -8.11 -1.55 -8.11
N ALA A 93 -7.53 -0.35 -8.17
CA ALA A 93 -6.16 -0.14 -8.58
C ALA A 93 -5.46 0.89 -7.67
N LEU A 94 -4.14 0.73 -7.56
CA LEU A 94 -3.24 1.71 -6.98
C LEU A 94 -2.36 2.32 -8.07
N VAL A 95 -2.21 3.63 -8.01
CA VAL A 95 -1.35 4.40 -8.93
C VAL A 95 -0.33 5.17 -8.10
N HIS A 96 0.96 5.00 -8.40
CA HIS A 96 2.02 5.78 -7.79
C HIS A 96 2.44 6.92 -8.73
N LEU A 97 2.60 8.10 -8.16
CA LEU A 97 2.94 9.33 -8.86
C LEU A 97 4.44 9.62 -8.83
N GLU A 98 4.96 10.28 -9.87
CA GLU A 98 6.37 10.71 -9.95
C GLU A 98 6.74 11.65 -8.79
N SER A 99 5.79 12.47 -8.32
CA SER A 99 5.95 13.38 -7.19
C SER A 99 4.65 13.52 -6.38
N ALA A 100 4.72 14.10 -5.19
CA ALA A 100 3.56 14.24 -4.31
C ALA A 100 2.89 15.61 -4.50
N PHE A 101 1.56 15.61 -4.59
CA PHE A 101 0.76 16.82 -4.43
C PHE A 101 0.93 17.40 -3.02
N ARG A 102 0.62 18.70 -2.88
CA ARG A 102 0.64 19.41 -1.60
C ARG A 102 -0.75 19.92 -1.26
N HIS A 103 -1.12 19.77 0.00
CA HIS A 103 -2.38 20.25 0.54
C HIS A 103 -2.46 21.78 0.34
N PRO A 104 -3.52 22.32 -0.29
CA PRO A 104 -3.57 23.72 -0.71
C PRO A 104 -3.52 24.71 0.45
N VAL A 105 -4.05 24.32 1.62
CA VAL A 105 -4.08 25.17 2.84
C VAL A 105 -2.80 25.02 3.69
N THR A 106 -2.35 23.79 3.97
CA THR A 106 -1.28 23.52 4.95
C THR A 106 0.10 23.34 4.31
N GLY A 107 0.16 23.08 3.00
CA GLY A 107 1.40 22.70 2.30
C GLY A 107 1.94 21.32 2.70
N ALA A 108 1.20 20.54 3.50
CA ALA A 108 1.57 19.18 3.86
C ALA A 108 1.33 18.20 2.70
N ILE A 109 1.90 17.01 2.79
CA ILE A 109 1.58 15.90 1.90
C ILE A 109 0.21 15.34 2.30
N PHE A 110 -0.61 14.94 1.33
CA PHE A 110 -1.89 14.29 1.62
C PHE A 110 -1.68 12.90 2.25
N SER A 111 -2.48 12.61 3.27
CA SER A 111 -2.56 11.29 3.89
C SER A 111 -3.99 11.07 4.33
N ASN A 112 -4.66 10.13 3.67
CA ASN A 112 -6.04 9.79 3.94
C ASN A 112 -6.09 8.29 4.29
N PRO A 113 -6.15 7.95 5.58
CA PRO A 113 -6.13 6.55 6.00
C PRO A 113 -7.31 5.79 5.43
N ILE A 114 -7.11 4.51 5.12
CA ILE A 114 -8.18 3.62 4.65
C ILE A 114 -9.00 3.18 5.86
N TYR A 115 -10.32 3.11 5.72
CA TYR A 115 -11.22 2.70 6.78
C TYR A 115 -10.98 1.25 7.19
N PHE A 116 -10.86 1.01 8.50
CA PHE A 116 -10.53 -0.31 9.04
C PHE A 116 -11.74 -1.12 9.51
N GLY A 117 -12.92 -0.50 9.66
CA GLY A 117 -14.16 -1.20 9.99
C GLY A 117 -14.66 -2.08 8.84
N SER A 118 -15.70 -2.87 9.11
CA SER A 118 -16.34 -3.71 8.09
C SER A 118 -17.33 -2.91 7.24
N ASN A 119 -17.65 -3.43 6.05
CA ASN A 119 -18.72 -2.89 5.22
C ASN A 119 -20.06 -2.90 5.97
N GLU A 120 -20.31 -3.92 6.81
CA GLU A 120 -21.51 -4.01 7.66
C GLU A 120 -21.58 -2.85 8.67
N SER A 121 -20.43 -2.44 9.23
CA SER A 121 -20.38 -1.33 10.19
C SER A 121 -20.71 0.04 9.58
N LEU A 122 -20.71 0.14 8.25
CA LEU A 122 -21.11 1.33 7.51
C LEU A 122 -22.61 1.36 7.23
N VAL A 123 -23.34 0.24 7.37
CA VAL A 123 -24.78 0.19 7.09
C VAL A 123 -25.54 1.09 8.07
N GLY A 124 -26.34 2.01 7.53
CA GLY A 124 -27.07 3.02 8.29
C GLY A 124 -26.26 4.29 8.59
N GLU A 125 -24.95 4.32 8.30
CA GLU A 125 -24.16 5.54 8.32
C GLU A 125 -24.44 6.39 7.07
N THR A 126 -24.03 7.65 7.11
CA THR A 126 -24.01 8.55 5.95
C THR A 126 -22.57 8.92 5.64
N LEU A 127 -22.13 8.61 4.43
CA LEU A 127 -20.76 8.84 3.99
C LEU A 127 -20.66 10.09 3.14
N ASP A 128 -19.55 10.79 3.28
CA ASP A 128 -19.24 11.95 2.47
C ASP A 128 -18.45 11.50 1.25
N CYS A 129 -19.11 11.55 0.10
CA CYS A 129 -18.66 10.96 -1.16
C CYS A 129 -18.29 12.04 -2.14
N TYR A 130 -17.18 11.83 -2.84
CA TYR A 130 -16.57 12.81 -3.72
C TYR A 130 -16.37 12.25 -5.10
N GLY A 131 -16.39 13.14 -6.07
CA GLY A 131 -15.84 12.79 -7.35
C GLY A 131 -15.98 13.83 -8.41
N TYR A 132 -15.41 13.41 -9.51
CA TYR A 132 -15.44 14.02 -10.80
C TYR A 132 -16.24 13.06 -11.75
N GLY A 133 -17.54 12.77 -11.60
CA GLY A 133 -18.52 12.30 -12.62
C GLY A 133 -19.77 13.19 -13.03
N TYR A 134 -20.77 12.69 -13.74
CA TYR A 134 -21.78 13.63 -14.27
C TYR A 134 -22.63 14.32 -13.17
N ASN A 135 -22.80 15.66 -13.25
CA ASN A 135 -23.70 16.42 -12.37
C ASN A 135 -25.19 16.27 -12.74
N THR A 136 -25.52 15.55 -13.81
CA THR A 136 -26.89 15.22 -14.21
C THR A 136 -26.94 13.82 -14.81
N VAL A 137 -28.11 13.18 -14.74
CA VAL A 137 -28.34 11.82 -15.27
C VAL A 137 -28.03 11.72 -16.77
N ASN A 138 -28.28 12.80 -17.52
CA ASN A 138 -28.10 12.85 -18.98
C ASN A 138 -26.67 13.18 -19.44
N GLY A 139 -25.70 13.24 -18.51
CA GLY A 139 -24.30 13.43 -18.85
C GLY A 139 -23.84 14.86 -19.05
N GLN A 140 -24.45 15.82 -18.34
CA GLN A 140 -24.04 17.23 -18.34
C GLN A 140 -23.50 17.68 -16.99
N GLY A 141 -22.65 18.72 -17.01
CA GLY A 141 -22.06 19.34 -15.83
C GLY A 141 -20.91 18.49 -15.32
N PHE A 142 -19.78 18.59 -16.01
CA PHE A 142 -18.66 17.69 -15.85
C PHE A 142 -17.36 18.57 -15.66
N GLY A 143 -16.55 18.37 -14.59
CA GLY A 143 -15.14 18.85 -14.46
C GLY A 143 -14.76 19.42 -13.10
N THR A 144 -15.77 19.74 -12.31
CA THR A 144 -15.68 20.35 -10.99
C THR A 144 -15.79 19.28 -9.91
N LEU A 145 -14.88 19.30 -8.93
CA LEU A 145 -15.00 18.41 -7.78
C LEU A 145 -16.29 18.71 -7.02
N ARG A 146 -17.10 17.69 -6.80
CA ARG A 146 -18.30 17.78 -5.97
C ARG A 146 -18.30 16.73 -4.87
N HIS A 147 -19.10 17.00 -3.86
CA HIS A 147 -19.39 16.05 -2.80
C HIS A 147 -20.90 15.91 -2.54
N ALA A 148 -21.28 14.76 -2.00
CA ALA A 148 -22.61 14.47 -1.50
C ALA A 148 -22.55 13.58 -0.26
N ALA A 149 -23.43 13.85 0.70
CA ALA A 149 -23.64 12.98 1.85
C ALA A 149 -24.64 11.89 1.48
N LEU A 150 -24.18 10.64 1.34
CA LEU A 150 -24.96 9.52 0.81
C LEU A 150 -25.19 8.46 1.89
N PRO A 151 -26.46 8.06 2.13
CA PRO A 151 -26.78 7.02 3.12
C PRO A 151 -26.43 5.63 2.61
N ILE A 152 -25.89 4.79 3.49
CA ILE A 152 -25.53 3.40 3.18
C ILE A 152 -26.67 2.47 3.59
N SER A 153 -27.19 1.69 2.64
CA SER A 153 -28.39 0.87 2.81
C SER A 153 -28.10 -0.58 3.15
N SER A 154 -27.04 -1.16 2.59
CA SER A 154 -26.68 -2.57 2.80
C SER A 154 -25.25 -2.89 2.38
N VAL A 155 -24.72 -4.03 2.81
CA VAL A 155 -23.55 -4.67 2.21
C VAL A 155 -23.94 -5.29 0.86
N GLU A 156 -23.07 -5.16 -0.14
CA GLU A 156 -23.27 -5.73 -1.48
C GLU A 156 -21.94 -6.22 -2.05
N GLY A 157 -21.76 -7.55 -2.15
CA GLY A 157 -20.51 -8.16 -2.57
C GLY A 157 -19.35 -7.83 -1.62
N ASP A 158 -18.21 -7.44 -2.19
CA ASP A 158 -17.01 -6.98 -1.46
C ASP A 158 -17.10 -5.50 -1.03
N GLY A 159 -18.29 -4.92 -1.12
CA GLY A 159 -18.53 -3.49 -0.90
C GLY A 159 -19.81 -3.17 -0.16
N TYR A 160 -20.24 -1.93 -0.32
CA TYR A 160 -21.48 -1.43 0.28
C TYR A 160 -22.29 -0.64 -0.74
N ARG A 161 -23.60 -0.73 -0.59
CA ARG A 161 -24.59 -0.04 -1.39
C ARG A 161 -24.97 1.27 -0.73
N MET A 162 -24.94 2.34 -1.51
CA MET A 162 -25.44 3.66 -1.11
C MET A 162 -26.63 4.07 -1.98
N GLU A 163 -27.59 4.75 -1.37
CA GLU A 163 -28.80 5.22 -2.05
C GLU A 163 -28.72 6.71 -2.32
N GLN A 164 -29.53 7.17 -3.28
CA GLN A 164 -29.71 8.60 -3.51
C GLN A 164 -30.23 9.29 -2.24
N ASN A 165 -29.66 10.45 -1.90
CA ASN A 165 -30.11 11.20 -0.74
C ASN A 165 -31.36 12.05 -1.04
N GLY A 166 -31.94 12.68 0.00
CA GLY A 166 -33.15 13.50 -0.14
C GLY A 166 -33.00 14.75 -1.02
N ALA A 167 -31.78 15.12 -1.43
CA ALA A 167 -31.50 16.21 -2.36
C ALA A 167 -31.36 15.74 -3.82
N GLY A 168 -31.57 14.44 -4.10
CA GLY A 168 -31.40 13.87 -5.43
C GLY A 168 -29.94 13.57 -5.80
N GLN A 169 -29.02 13.68 -4.85
CA GLN A 169 -27.59 13.51 -5.14
C GLN A 169 -27.20 12.05 -5.20
N MET A 170 -26.37 11.71 -6.19
CA MET A 170 -25.85 10.37 -6.38
C MET A 170 -24.55 10.42 -7.20
N LYS A 171 -23.62 9.50 -6.92
CA LYS A 171 -22.47 9.27 -7.80
C LYS A 171 -22.94 8.87 -9.19
N TRP A 172 -22.19 9.26 -10.23
CA TRP A 172 -22.46 8.85 -11.60
C TRP A 172 -21.20 8.80 -12.45
N GLN A 173 -21.34 8.38 -13.72
CA GLN A 173 -20.25 8.17 -14.68
C GLN A 173 -19.12 9.20 -14.56
N GLY A 174 -17.89 8.73 -14.36
CA GLY A 174 -16.69 9.56 -14.07
C GLY A 174 -16.33 9.66 -12.58
N ASP A 175 -17.30 9.43 -11.67
CA ASP A 175 -17.02 9.27 -10.23
C ASP A 175 -16.34 7.94 -9.91
N SER A 176 -16.28 7.02 -10.87
CA SER A 176 -15.57 5.75 -10.76
C SER A 176 -14.17 5.94 -10.16
N GLY A 177 -13.83 5.11 -9.18
CA GLY A 177 -12.60 5.22 -8.39
C GLY A 177 -12.58 6.34 -7.34
N GLY A 178 -13.55 7.26 -7.37
CA GLY A 178 -13.70 8.34 -6.40
C GLY A 178 -14.15 7.85 -5.03
N PRO A 179 -13.73 8.52 -3.94
CA PRO A 179 -13.91 8.00 -2.61
C PRO A 179 -15.31 8.26 -2.06
N CYS A 180 -15.73 7.39 -1.14
CA CYS A 180 -16.52 7.83 0.00
C CYS A 180 -15.65 7.88 1.25
N SER A 181 -16.12 8.62 2.25
CA SER A 181 -15.39 8.81 3.48
C SER A 181 -16.27 8.92 4.72
N ILE A 182 -15.70 8.55 5.86
CA ILE A 182 -16.29 8.74 7.18
C ILE A 182 -15.31 9.46 8.09
N THR A 183 -15.81 10.36 8.94
CA THR A 183 -14.97 11.00 9.98
C THR A 183 -15.22 10.34 11.32
N LYS A 184 -14.19 9.74 11.91
CA LYS A 184 -14.21 9.16 13.26
C LYS A 184 -13.04 9.75 14.05
N GLY A 185 -13.28 10.19 15.28
CA GLY A 185 -12.22 10.79 16.11
C GLY A 185 -11.55 12.05 15.52
N GLY A 186 -12.22 12.75 14.60
CA GLY A 186 -11.65 13.90 13.88
C GLY A 186 -10.74 13.54 12.69
N VAL A 187 -10.55 12.25 12.41
CA VAL A 187 -9.81 11.75 11.25
C VAL A 187 -10.78 11.29 10.17
N LYS A 188 -10.50 11.67 8.92
CA LYS A 188 -11.31 11.30 7.75
C LYS A 188 -10.71 10.07 7.08
N TYR A 189 -11.48 9.00 6.97
CA TYR A 189 -11.05 7.73 6.42
C TYR A 189 -11.69 7.47 5.06
N VAL A 190 -10.92 6.94 4.11
CA VAL A 190 -11.44 6.46 2.81
C VAL A 190 -12.14 5.13 3.03
N THR A 191 -13.45 5.07 2.78
CA THR A 191 -14.27 3.87 3.03
C THR A 191 -14.36 2.94 1.84
N GLY A 192 -14.07 3.42 0.63
CA GLY A 192 -14.18 2.63 -0.58
C GLY A 192 -13.90 3.46 -1.83
N ALA A 193 -13.95 2.81 -2.99
CA ALA A 193 -13.83 3.44 -4.30
C ALA A 193 -15.04 3.08 -5.17
N ALA A 194 -15.59 4.08 -5.87
CA ALA A 194 -16.78 3.89 -6.70
C ALA A 194 -16.56 2.87 -7.81
N SER A 195 -17.42 1.85 -7.87
CA SER A 195 -17.31 0.77 -8.87
C SER A 195 -18.43 0.86 -9.90
N TYR A 196 -19.69 0.72 -9.49
CA TYR A 196 -20.82 0.75 -10.43
C TYR A 196 -22.10 1.34 -9.82
N CYS A 197 -23.05 1.66 -10.68
CA CYS A 197 -24.30 2.34 -10.32
C CYS A 197 -25.52 1.67 -10.99
N TYR A 198 -26.66 1.83 -10.34
CA TYR A 198 -27.96 1.32 -10.77
C TYR A 198 -28.82 2.45 -11.35
N PRO A 199 -28.96 2.56 -12.68
CA PRO A 199 -29.81 3.57 -13.29
C PRO A 199 -31.30 3.22 -13.13
N GLY A 200 -32.10 4.23 -12.81
CA GLY A 200 -33.56 4.21 -12.82
C GLY A 200 -34.15 5.00 -14.00
N VAL A 201 -35.45 5.29 -13.94
CA VAL A 201 -36.12 6.11 -14.97
C VAL A 201 -35.90 7.59 -14.67
N GLY A 202 -34.86 8.18 -15.26
CA GLY A 202 -34.55 9.60 -15.10
C GLY A 202 -33.82 9.94 -13.80
N GLU A 203 -33.29 8.94 -13.10
CA GLU A 203 -32.52 9.06 -11.86
C GLU A 203 -31.48 7.95 -11.76
N ILE A 204 -30.52 8.08 -10.84
CA ILE A 204 -29.64 7.00 -10.42
C ILE A 204 -30.08 6.59 -9.02
N VAL A 205 -30.57 5.36 -8.87
CA VAL A 205 -31.22 4.95 -7.62
C VAL A 205 -30.21 4.60 -6.53
N ALA A 206 -29.07 4.03 -6.93
CA ALA A 206 -28.01 3.63 -6.01
C ALA A 206 -26.68 3.44 -6.73
N CYS A 207 -25.60 3.38 -5.96
CA CYS A 207 -24.29 2.92 -6.41
C CYS A 207 -23.64 2.01 -5.38
N VAL A 208 -22.61 1.30 -5.83
CA VAL A 208 -21.80 0.40 -5.02
C VAL A 208 -20.36 0.86 -5.12
N ASP A 209 -19.75 1.08 -3.96
CA ASP A 209 -18.30 1.20 -3.85
C ASP A 209 -17.73 -0.17 -3.52
N THR A 210 -16.59 -0.52 -4.12
CA THR A 210 -15.75 -1.59 -3.57
C THR A 210 -15.24 -1.12 -2.21
N GLY A 211 -15.51 -1.91 -1.16
CA GLY A 211 -15.33 -1.48 0.23
C GLY A 211 -13.89 -1.63 0.70
N ALA A 212 -13.46 -0.70 1.56
CA ALA A 212 -12.13 -0.70 2.17
C ALA A 212 -11.80 -2.01 2.88
N GLU A 213 -12.80 -2.68 3.47
CA GLU A 213 -12.62 -3.98 4.11
C GLU A 213 -11.96 -5.00 3.18
N ALA A 214 -12.31 -5.00 1.90
CA ALA A 214 -11.86 -5.99 0.94
C ALA A 214 -10.44 -5.72 0.40
N PHE A 215 -10.02 -4.46 0.27
CA PHE A 215 -8.75 -4.10 -0.36
C PHE A 215 -7.70 -3.49 0.58
N ARG A 216 -8.04 -3.06 1.80
CA ARG A 216 -7.13 -2.29 2.68
C ARG A 216 -5.78 -2.98 2.90
N ASP A 217 -5.79 -4.30 3.11
CA ASP A 217 -4.59 -5.05 3.46
C ASP A 217 -3.66 -5.17 2.24
N TRP A 218 -4.24 -5.47 1.07
CA TRP A 218 -3.53 -5.41 -0.21
C TRP A 218 -2.96 -4.01 -0.48
N ALA A 219 -3.76 -2.95 -0.25
CA ALA A 219 -3.33 -1.60 -0.54
C ALA A 219 -2.13 -1.19 0.32
N TYR A 220 -2.17 -1.47 1.63
CA TYR A 220 -1.04 -1.20 2.52
C TYR A 220 0.20 -2.04 2.19
N ALA A 221 0.02 -3.29 1.74
CA ALA A 221 1.11 -4.13 1.28
C ALA A 221 1.78 -3.56 0.02
N VAL A 222 1.00 -3.15 -0.98
CA VAL A 222 1.49 -2.55 -2.24
C VAL A 222 2.20 -1.22 -1.99
N MET A 223 1.64 -0.37 -1.12
CA MET A 223 2.24 0.91 -0.76
C MET A 223 3.52 0.77 0.08
N GLY A 224 3.83 -0.43 0.59
CA GLY A 224 4.97 -0.67 1.47
C GLY A 224 4.85 0.06 2.80
N ALA A 225 3.62 0.21 3.30
CA ALA A 225 3.29 1.16 4.35
C ALA A 225 3.54 0.61 5.77
N GLN A 226 4.62 1.11 6.38
CA GLN A 226 4.85 1.53 7.77
C GLN A 226 4.13 0.78 8.91
N ALA A 227 4.86 0.50 10.00
CA ALA A 227 4.23 0.02 11.22
C ALA A 227 3.20 1.03 11.74
N ALA A 228 2.10 0.56 12.32
CA ALA A 228 1.14 1.43 12.99
C ALA A 228 0.70 0.82 14.32
N VAL A 229 0.45 1.66 15.30
CA VAL A 229 -0.06 1.27 16.62
C VAL A 229 -1.39 1.96 16.86
N TYR A 230 -2.29 1.27 17.55
CA TYR A 230 -3.67 1.66 17.73
C TYR A 230 -4.05 1.56 19.21
N SER A 231 -4.82 2.54 19.67
CA SER A 231 -5.33 2.59 21.05
C SER A 231 -6.46 1.60 21.33
N ASP A 232 -7.18 1.16 20.30
CA ASP A 232 -8.22 0.14 20.46
C ASP A 232 -7.81 -1.16 19.76
N ALA A 233 -8.44 -2.26 20.18
CA ALA A 233 -8.32 -3.55 19.50
C ALA A 233 -8.88 -3.47 18.07
N ASP A 234 -8.56 -4.48 17.25
CA ASP A 234 -9.02 -4.62 15.87
C ASP A 234 -8.69 -3.40 14.97
N TYR A 235 -7.55 -2.75 15.24
CA TYR A 235 -7.03 -1.59 14.52
C TYR A 235 -7.95 -0.37 14.54
N GLN A 236 -8.66 -0.16 15.65
CA GLN A 236 -9.58 0.96 15.85
C GLN A 236 -8.96 2.08 16.69
N GLY A 237 -9.71 3.16 16.86
CA GLY A 237 -9.34 4.27 17.75
C GLY A 237 -8.25 5.20 17.20
N PRO A 238 -7.80 6.16 18.01
CA PRO A 238 -6.57 6.90 17.78
C PRO A 238 -5.42 5.95 17.41
N PHE A 239 -4.65 6.33 16.40
CA PHE A 239 -3.54 5.54 15.90
C PHE A 239 -2.36 6.44 15.56
N GLN A 240 -1.19 5.81 15.45
CA GLN A 240 0.03 6.45 15.00
C GLN A 240 0.78 5.55 14.06
N VAL A 241 1.31 6.14 13.01
CA VAL A 241 2.24 5.47 12.11
C VAL A 241 3.66 5.63 12.63
N LEU A 242 4.34 4.51 12.81
CA LEU A 242 5.69 4.42 13.33
C LEU A 242 6.67 4.05 12.22
N GLN A 243 7.66 4.91 12.03
CA GLN A 243 8.82 4.61 11.22
C GLN A 243 9.73 3.60 11.92
N PRO A 244 10.65 2.93 11.22
CA PRO A 244 11.71 2.17 11.89
C PRO A 244 12.52 3.05 12.83
N GLY A 245 12.81 2.52 14.01
CA GLY A 245 13.46 3.25 15.11
C GLY A 245 12.79 3.01 16.46
N SER A 246 13.29 3.73 17.45
CA SER A 246 12.82 3.69 18.83
C SER A 246 11.89 4.88 19.09
N HIS A 247 10.69 4.61 19.59
CA HIS A 247 9.64 5.58 19.88
C HIS A 247 9.26 5.52 21.35
N ASP A 248 9.56 6.58 22.08
CA ASP A 248 9.17 6.72 23.49
C ASP A 248 7.75 7.30 23.60
N VAL A 249 7.21 7.41 24.82
CA VAL A 249 5.80 7.72 25.09
C VAL A 249 5.24 8.90 24.29
N ASP A 250 6.00 10.00 24.18
CA ASP A 250 5.59 11.22 23.49
C ASP A 250 5.56 11.09 21.96
N GLN A 251 6.12 10.00 21.42
CA GLN A 251 6.25 9.73 19.98
C GLN A 251 5.23 8.70 19.49
N LEU A 252 4.52 8.02 20.40
CA LEU A 252 3.52 7.01 20.06
C LEU A 252 2.21 7.59 19.54
N GLY A 253 1.96 8.90 19.68
CA GLY A 253 0.80 9.57 19.08
C GLY A 253 -0.58 9.08 19.56
N ILE A 254 -0.61 8.09 20.47
CA ILE A 254 -1.75 7.57 21.20
C ILE A 254 -1.52 7.80 22.69
N PRO A 255 -2.57 7.86 23.54
CA PRO A 255 -2.37 8.02 24.97
C PRO A 255 -1.53 6.88 25.58
N ASN A 256 -0.77 7.20 26.63
CA ASN A 256 0.08 6.22 27.29
C ASN A 256 -0.75 5.07 27.86
N ASP A 257 -0.21 3.85 27.80
CA ASP A 257 -0.90 2.66 28.30
C ASP A 257 -2.27 2.43 27.67
N GLU A 258 -2.44 2.78 26.40
CA GLU A 258 -3.66 2.48 25.63
C GLU A 258 -3.38 1.63 24.37
N LEU A 259 -2.13 1.28 24.04
CA LEU A 259 -1.87 0.46 22.86
C LEU A 259 -2.54 -0.92 23.00
N SER A 260 -3.49 -1.20 22.10
CA SER A 260 -4.29 -2.43 22.09
C SER A 260 -4.13 -3.28 20.83
N SER A 261 -3.77 -2.68 19.68
CA SER A 261 -3.48 -3.42 18.44
C SER A 261 -2.37 -2.78 17.62
N LEU A 262 -1.74 -3.52 16.70
CA LEU A 262 -0.66 -3.01 15.85
C LEU A 262 -0.63 -3.64 14.47
N ARG A 263 -0.29 -2.85 13.45
CA ARG A 263 0.01 -3.32 12.10
C ARG A 263 1.50 -3.30 11.84
N LEU A 264 2.00 -4.35 11.22
CA LEU A 264 3.39 -4.44 10.75
C LEU A 264 3.41 -4.83 9.28
N PRO A 265 4.20 -4.15 8.44
CA PRO A 265 4.56 -4.67 7.14
C PRO A 265 5.19 -6.05 7.28
N GLU A 266 5.12 -6.85 6.22
CA GLU A 266 5.83 -8.13 6.19
C GLU A 266 7.34 -7.92 6.40
N GLY A 267 7.95 -8.81 7.19
CA GLY A 267 9.36 -8.73 7.56
C GLY A 267 9.70 -7.71 8.64
N TRP A 268 8.72 -6.89 9.08
CA TRP A 268 8.92 -5.94 10.18
C TRP A 268 8.61 -6.57 11.53
N THR A 269 9.26 -6.06 12.57
CA THR A 269 8.98 -6.39 13.96
C THR A 269 8.64 -5.14 14.76
N ALA A 270 7.75 -5.27 15.72
CA ALA A 270 7.51 -4.28 16.76
C ALA A 270 7.79 -4.92 18.11
N GLN A 271 8.69 -4.32 18.87
CA GLN A 271 8.93 -4.68 20.26
C GLN A 271 8.27 -3.63 21.14
N LEU A 272 7.23 -4.03 21.86
CA LEU A 272 6.55 -3.18 22.83
C LEU A 272 7.25 -3.32 24.18
N TRP A 273 7.38 -2.21 24.90
CA TRP A 273 7.95 -2.10 26.23
C TRP A 273 6.92 -1.51 27.18
N GLU A 274 6.82 -2.12 28.35
CA GLU A 274 5.85 -1.73 29.38
C GLU A 274 6.09 -0.30 29.85
N ASP A 275 7.36 0.07 30.06
CA ASP A 275 7.73 1.38 30.60
C ASP A 275 8.37 2.28 29.52
N ALA A 276 8.29 3.59 29.74
CA ALA A 276 9.00 4.60 28.96
C ALA A 276 10.53 4.39 29.03
N GLY A 277 11.25 4.87 28.02
CA GLY A 277 12.70 4.68 27.92
C GLY A 277 13.13 3.23 27.68
N PHE A 278 12.26 2.42 27.08
CA PHE A 278 12.52 1.02 26.71
C PHE A 278 12.93 0.15 27.91
N GLN A 279 12.14 0.24 28.99
CA GLN A 279 12.33 -0.51 30.24
C GLN A 279 11.13 -1.41 30.54
N GLY A 280 11.24 -2.21 31.60
CA GLY A 280 10.15 -3.06 32.07
C GLY A 280 10.01 -4.36 31.29
N ALA A 281 8.81 -4.95 31.33
CA ALA A 281 8.51 -6.11 30.50
C ALA A 281 8.56 -5.72 29.02
N GLN A 282 8.82 -6.71 28.16
CA GLN A 282 8.78 -6.51 26.70
C GLN A 282 8.11 -7.70 26.01
N VAL A 283 7.52 -7.43 24.85
CA VAL A 283 7.01 -8.44 23.91
C VAL A 283 7.38 -8.04 22.49
N THR A 284 7.71 -9.01 21.64
CA THR A 284 8.04 -8.78 20.24
C THR A 284 7.01 -9.44 19.33
N TYR A 285 6.47 -8.64 18.41
CA TYR A 285 5.57 -9.07 17.35
C TYR A 285 6.28 -9.03 16.01
N GLN A 286 6.05 -10.05 15.19
CA GLN A 286 6.65 -10.22 13.86
C GLN A 286 5.60 -10.17 12.73
N SER A 287 4.37 -9.80 13.09
CA SER A 287 3.23 -9.63 12.20
C SER A 287 2.20 -8.73 12.88
N SER A 288 1.27 -8.18 12.10
CA SER A 288 0.11 -7.45 12.63
C SER A 288 -0.66 -8.26 13.68
N GLN A 289 -1.15 -7.60 14.71
CA GLN A 289 -1.94 -8.16 15.80
C GLN A 289 -3.22 -7.34 15.96
N THR A 290 -4.37 -7.99 15.83
CA THR A 290 -5.67 -7.37 16.16
C THR A 290 -5.84 -7.14 17.67
N ASP A 291 -5.07 -7.83 18.51
CA ASP A 291 -5.05 -7.69 19.95
C ASP A 291 -3.63 -8.03 20.47
N VAL A 292 -3.02 -7.15 21.26
CA VAL A 292 -1.66 -7.34 21.81
C VAL A 292 -1.64 -8.14 23.12
N GLY A 293 -2.73 -8.81 23.44
CA GLY A 293 -2.86 -9.80 24.51
C GLY A 293 -2.50 -9.25 25.87
N ALA A 294 -1.55 -9.91 26.54
CA ALA A 294 -1.11 -9.53 27.88
C ALA A 294 -0.48 -8.12 27.95
N PHE A 295 -0.18 -7.51 26.80
CA PHE A 295 0.37 -6.16 26.68
C PHE A 295 -0.68 -5.08 26.39
N ASN A 296 -1.97 -5.45 26.29
CA ASN A 296 -3.07 -4.50 26.07
C ASN A 296 -3.04 -3.44 27.17
N ASP A 297 -3.13 -2.17 26.78
CA ASP A 297 -3.17 -1.02 27.67
C ASP A 297 -1.98 -0.95 28.66
N ARG A 298 -0.80 -1.38 28.22
CA ARG A 298 0.42 -1.40 29.05
C ARG A 298 1.66 -0.87 28.37
N THR A 299 1.57 -0.49 27.10
CA THR A 299 2.76 -0.10 26.33
C THR A 299 3.05 1.38 26.49
N SER A 300 4.25 1.72 26.94
CA SER A 300 4.73 3.09 27.04
C SER A 300 5.83 3.43 26.03
N SER A 301 6.55 2.44 25.46
CA SER A 301 7.52 2.68 24.39
C SER A 301 7.61 1.52 23.40
N VAL A 302 7.95 1.81 22.14
CA VAL A 302 7.96 0.83 21.03
C VAL A 302 9.24 0.94 20.22
N VAL A 303 9.86 -0.19 19.92
CA VAL A 303 10.93 -0.28 18.91
C VAL A 303 10.39 -0.97 17.67
N VAL A 304 10.37 -0.24 16.55
CA VAL A 304 10.00 -0.78 15.24
C VAL A 304 11.26 -1.11 14.46
N THR A 305 11.38 -2.34 14.00
CA THR A 305 12.48 -2.79 13.13
C THR A 305 11.91 -3.25 11.80
N GLY A 306 12.39 -2.68 10.71
CA GLY A 306 12.01 -3.06 9.35
C GLY A 306 12.42 -1.97 8.36
N GLY A 307 12.49 -2.28 7.07
CA GLY A 307 13.02 -1.34 6.08
C GLY A 307 14.51 -1.01 6.25
N VAL A 308 15.17 -0.62 5.17
CA VAL A 308 16.58 -0.20 5.16
C VAL A 308 16.66 1.29 5.48
N GLN A 309 17.41 1.67 6.51
CA GLN A 309 17.61 3.07 6.85
C GLN A 309 18.95 3.55 6.29
N ILE A 310 18.91 4.63 5.52
CA ILE A 310 20.09 5.28 4.95
C ILE A 310 20.25 6.70 5.52
N PHE A 311 21.50 7.13 5.68
CA PHE A 311 21.84 8.37 6.38
C PHE A 311 22.94 9.14 5.64
N GLU A 312 22.77 10.45 5.58
CA GLU A 312 23.68 11.40 4.93
C GLU A 312 25.06 11.46 5.61
N HIS A 313 25.13 11.21 6.92
CA HIS A 313 26.37 11.31 7.68
C HIS A 313 26.71 10.01 8.40
N SER A 314 27.93 9.93 8.90
CA SER A 314 28.38 8.83 9.76
C SER A 314 27.55 8.76 11.04
N ASP A 315 27.61 7.61 11.70
CA ASP A 315 26.95 7.34 12.97
C ASP A 315 25.44 7.63 12.94
N TYR A 316 24.82 7.39 11.78
CA TYR A 316 23.38 7.51 11.55
C TYR A 316 22.83 8.93 11.74
N ALA A 317 23.63 9.95 11.40
CA ALA A 317 23.28 11.36 11.50
C ALA A 317 22.91 11.98 10.13
N GLY A 318 22.49 13.25 10.16
CA GLY A 318 22.14 14.01 8.95
C GLY A 318 20.75 13.69 8.40
N ALA A 319 20.52 13.99 7.12
CA ALA A 319 19.27 13.59 6.45
C ALA A 319 19.13 12.06 6.48
N ARG A 320 17.89 11.60 6.74
CA ARG A 320 17.55 10.18 6.86
C ARG A 320 16.47 9.81 5.87
N GLN A 321 16.58 8.62 5.28
CA GLN A 321 15.53 7.99 4.50
C GLN A 321 15.38 6.52 4.87
N VAL A 322 14.13 6.06 4.87
CA VAL A 322 13.77 4.63 5.03
C VAL A 322 13.39 4.09 3.66
N LEU A 323 13.98 2.97 3.26
CA LEU A 323 13.75 2.28 2.01
C LEU A 323 13.05 0.95 2.29
N SER A 324 11.89 0.75 1.70
CA SER A 324 11.23 -0.55 1.62
C SER A 324 11.90 -1.42 0.53
N PRO A 325 11.53 -2.70 0.37
CA PRO A 325 12.01 -3.49 -0.77
C PRO A 325 11.68 -2.79 -2.09
N GLY A 326 12.65 -2.73 -3.01
CA GLY A 326 12.50 -2.01 -4.25
C GLY A 326 13.81 -1.48 -4.84
N LYS A 327 13.67 -0.69 -5.92
CA LYS A 327 14.77 -0.08 -6.66
C LYS A 327 14.69 1.43 -6.57
N TYR A 328 15.76 2.06 -6.09
CA TYR A 328 15.85 3.49 -5.81
C TYR A 328 17.00 4.09 -6.62
N ASP A 329 16.67 4.80 -7.70
CA ASP A 329 17.65 5.56 -8.48
C ASP A 329 17.81 6.98 -7.91
N VAL A 330 18.70 7.78 -8.50
CA VAL A 330 19.15 9.08 -7.97
C VAL A 330 18.01 10.03 -7.57
N GLY A 331 16.90 10.04 -8.32
CA GLY A 331 15.74 10.90 -8.04
C GLY A 331 14.89 10.45 -6.85
N ALA A 332 15.02 9.18 -6.45
CA ALA A 332 14.28 8.60 -5.33
C ALA A 332 15.05 8.68 -3.99
N LEU A 333 16.31 9.13 -4.01
CA LEU A 333 17.14 9.27 -2.81
C LEU A 333 17.01 10.67 -2.21
N THR A 334 16.23 10.81 -1.14
CA THR A 334 15.96 12.09 -0.46
C THR A 334 17.11 12.55 0.43
N ILE A 335 18.03 11.66 0.79
CA ILE A 335 19.30 12.03 1.44
C ILE A 335 20.27 12.75 0.48
N GLY A 336 20.00 12.73 -0.83
CA GLY A 336 20.85 13.29 -1.88
C GLY A 336 21.69 12.25 -2.61
N ASN A 337 22.07 12.58 -3.85
CA ASN A 337 23.00 11.76 -4.62
C ASN A 337 24.39 11.81 -3.99
N ASN A 338 25.10 10.67 -3.95
CA ASN A 338 26.48 10.63 -3.46
C ASN A 338 26.60 11.21 -2.03
N ALA A 339 25.59 10.93 -1.21
CA ALA A 339 25.51 11.43 0.16
C ALA A 339 25.42 10.30 1.20
N LEU A 340 25.33 9.04 0.77
CA LEU A 340 25.20 7.92 1.70
C LEU A 340 26.51 7.72 2.45
N SER A 341 26.47 7.93 3.77
CA SER A 341 27.62 7.70 4.66
C SER A 341 27.39 6.55 5.64
N SER A 342 26.16 6.32 6.11
CA SER A 342 25.86 5.19 7.01
C SER A 342 24.50 4.53 6.71
N ILE A 343 24.38 3.25 7.06
CA ILE A 343 23.23 2.40 6.69
C ILE A 343 22.91 1.39 7.78
N ARG A 344 21.61 1.18 8.05
CA ARG A 344 21.09 0.07 8.86
C ARG A 344 20.21 -0.81 7.99
N VAL A 345 20.57 -2.07 7.87
CA VAL A 345 19.87 -3.07 7.09
C VAL A 345 19.23 -4.05 8.08
N PRO A 346 17.91 -4.32 8.00
CA PRO A 346 17.28 -5.32 8.85
C PRO A 346 18.02 -6.65 8.78
N ALA A 347 18.00 -7.39 9.89
CA ALA A 347 18.55 -8.74 9.90
C ALA A 347 17.93 -9.54 8.74
N ASN A 348 18.77 -10.29 8.03
CA ASN A 348 18.39 -11.11 6.89
C ASN A 348 17.99 -10.37 5.60
N TRP A 349 17.99 -9.05 5.57
CA TRP A 349 17.78 -8.30 4.32
C TRP A 349 19.07 -8.14 3.53
N ARG A 350 18.94 -7.83 2.23
CA ARG A 350 20.04 -7.57 1.32
C ARG A 350 19.85 -6.22 0.66
N VAL A 351 20.92 -5.44 0.60
CA VAL A 351 20.97 -4.15 -0.10
C VAL A 351 22.12 -4.18 -1.08
N THR A 352 21.84 -3.86 -2.34
CA THR A 352 22.89 -3.64 -3.34
C THR A 352 23.03 -2.14 -3.58
N LEU A 353 24.18 -1.59 -3.18
CA LEU A 353 24.57 -0.21 -3.45
C LEU A 353 25.29 -0.14 -4.78
N HIS A 354 24.96 0.84 -5.60
CA HIS A 354 25.54 1.08 -6.92
C HIS A 354 26.14 2.48 -6.99
N LYS A 355 27.37 2.56 -7.50
CA LYS A 355 28.09 3.84 -7.66
C LYS A 355 27.49 4.76 -8.72
N ASN A 356 26.77 4.21 -9.69
CA ASN A 356 26.15 4.99 -10.76
C ASN A 356 24.63 4.92 -10.65
N SER A 357 23.96 5.90 -11.26
CA SER A 357 22.52 5.82 -11.52
C SER A 357 22.19 4.66 -12.46
N GLY A 358 20.90 4.30 -12.54
CA GLY A 358 20.41 3.19 -13.35
C GLY A 358 20.94 1.82 -12.92
N PHE A 359 21.31 1.66 -11.65
CA PHE A 359 21.85 0.41 -11.06
C PHE A 359 23.13 -0.08 -11.77
N GLY A 360 23.93 0.86 -12.28
CA GLY A 360 25.18 0.60 -12.99
C GLY A 360 26.43 0.76 -12.12
N GLY A 361 27.60 0.55 -12.73
CA GLY A 361 28.89 0.78 -12.09
C GLY A 361 29.31 -0.31 -11.11
N ALA A 362 30.25 0.02 -10.22
CA ALA A 362 30.65 -0.87 -9.15
C ALA A 362 29.47 -1.14 -8.20
N LYS A 363 29.43 -2.35 -7.62
CA LYS A 363 28.37 -2.79 -6.71
C LYS A 363 28.94 -3.25 -5.36
N LEU A 364 28.25 -2.92 -4.28
CA LEU A 364 28.50 -3.44 -2.94
C LEU A 364 27.20 -4.05 -2.42
N VAL A 365 27.27 -5.31 -2.00
CA VAL A 365 26.14 -5.99 -1.39
C VAL A 365 26.32 -5.94 0.12
N VAL A 366 25.38 -5.29 0.81
CA VAL A 366 25.28 -5.23 2.26
C VAL A 366 24.22 -6.23 2.70
N HIS A 367 24.61 -7.14 3.59
CA HIS A 367 23.70 -8.04 4.27
C HIS A 367 23.39 -7.49 5.66
N GLY A 368 22.22 -7.82 6.22
CA GLY A 368 21.70 -7.32 7.50
C GLY A 368 22.74 -6.98 8.57
N GLY A 369 22.49 -5.87 9.28
CA GLY A 369 23.41 -5.29 10.25
C GLY A 369 23.47 -3.78 10.14
N GLU A 370 24.38 -3.17 10.90
CA GLU A 370 24.55 -1.72 10.93
C GLU A 370 25.97 -1.34 10.51
N ILE A 371 26.09 -0.40 9.57
CA ILE A 371 27.35 0.17 9.11
C ILE A 371 27.33 1.65 9.51
N ALA A 372 28.07 2.00 10.56
CA ALA A 372 28.14 3.36 11.08
C ALA A 372 28.93 4.32 10.15
N LEU A 373 29.77 3.79 9.27
CA LEU A 373 30.48 4.54 8.24
C LEU A 373 30.87 3.58 7.11
N LEU A 374 30.42 3.88 5.88
CA LEU A 374 30.92 3.21 4.68
C LEU A 374 32.42 3.51 4.52
N ASP A 375 33.17 2.57 3.96
CA ASP A 375 34.61 2.79 3.75
C ASP A 375 34.88 3.89 2.71
N ASP A 376 36.14 4.34 2.62
CA ASP A 376 36.57 5.40 1.69
C ASP A 376 36.24 5.10 0.21
N ALA A 377 35.99 3.83 -0.14
CA ALA A 377 35.61 3.46 -1.50
C ALA A 377 34.11 3.69 -1.77
N TRP A 378 33.27 3.78 -0.75
CA TRP A 378 31.81 3.81 -0.87
C TRP A 378 31.12 4.99 -0.19
N ASN A 379 31.76 5.62 0.80
CA ASN A 379 31.23 6.79 1.48
C ASN A 379 31.00 7.93 0.48
N ASP A 380 29.79 8.48 0.45
CA ASP A 380 29.40 9.59 -0.42
C ASP A 380 29.57 9.26 -1.93
N GLU A 381 29.48 7.99 -2.30
CA GLU A 381 29.71 7.53 -3.69
C GLU A 381 28.52 6.77 -4.29
N VAL A 382 27.43 6.60 -3.53
CA VAL A 382 26.27 5.80 -3.93
C VAL A 382 25.24 6.68 -4.66
N SER A 383 24.85 6.25 -5.86
CA SER A 383 23.88 6.93 -6.71
C SER A 383 22.58 6.14 -6.94
N SER A 384 22.59 4.82 -6.75
CA SER A 384 21.36 4.00 -6.79
C SER A 384 21.45 2.79 -5.85
N ILE A 385 20.29 2.32 -5.36
CA ILE A 385 20.16 1.31 -4.31
C ILE A 385 19.07 0.31 -4.70
N VAL A 386 19.35 -0.98 -4.51
CA VAL A 386 18.35 -2.06 -4.60
C VAL A 386 18.19 -2.66 -3.21
N VAL A 387 16.97 -2.69 -2.69
CA VAL A 387 16.63 -3.30 -1.39
C VAL A 387 15.82 -4.56 -1.65
N GLU A 388 16.24 -5.66 -1.05
CA GLU A 388 15.65 -6.98 -1.24
C GLU A 388 15.41 -7.67 0.11
N GLU A 389 14.24 -8.29 0.22
CA GLU A 389 13.87 -9.20 1.30
C GLU A 389 13.94 -10.65 0.78
N PRO A 390 14.42 -11.61 1.57
CA PRO A 390 14.47 -13.00 1.13
C PRO A 390 13.08 -13.65 1.20
N VAL A 391 12.85 -14.64 0.36
CA VAL A 391 11.82 -15.65 0.62
C VAL A 391 12.24 -16.44 1.86
N VAL A 392 11.30 -16.72 2.77
CA VAL A 392 11.58 -17.56 3.94
C VAL A 392 10.73 -18.82 3.88
N ALA A 393 11.39 -19.97 3.82
CA ALA A 393 10.77 -21.28 3.82
C ALA A 393 10.81 -21.92 5.20
N TYR A 394 9.68 -22.45 5.64
CA TYR A 394 9.48 -22.99 6.99
C TYR A 394 9.10 -24.46 6.94
N ALA A 395 9.70 -25.23 7.85
CA ALA A 395 9.46 -26.66 8.01
C ALA A 395 8.08 -26.99 8.63
N ASP A 396 7.43 -26.01 9.27
CA ASP A 396 6.11 -26.21 9.86
C ASP A 396 5.13 -25.16 9.31
N GLU A 397 3.84 -25.39 9.49
CA GLU A 397 2.79 -24.42 9.17
C GLU A 397 2.90 -23.15 10.04
N SER A 398 2.15 -22.12 9.66
CA SER A 398 2.05 -20.83 10.36
C SER A 398 3.40 -20.14 10.56
N PHE A 399 4.32 -20.30 9.60
CA PHE A 399 5.66 -19.69 9.59
C PHE A 399 6.49 -20.09 10.81
N SER A 400 6.42 -21.36 11.22
CA SER A 400 7.07 -21.87 12.41
C SER A 400 8.10 -22.97 12.10
N GLY A 401 8.77 -23.47 13.13
CA GLY A 401 9.77 -24.53 12.95
C GLY A 401 11.10 -24.04 12.41
N ARG A 402 11.85 -24.96 11.78
CA ARG A 402 13.11 -24.65 11.14
C ARG A 402 12.86 -23.82 9.88
N ALA A 403 13.63 -22.74 9.70
CA ALA A 403 13.50 -21.84 8.57
C ALA A 403 14.76 -21.78 7.70
N ALA A 404 14.58 -21.55 6.41
CA ALA A 404 15.62 -21.28 5.44
C ALA A 404 15.36 -19.97 4.70
N LEU A 405 16.42 -19.21 4.42
CA LEU A 405 16.35 -17.93 3.75
C LEU A 405 16.85 -18.07 2.32
N LEU A 406 15.99 -17.71 1.37
CA LEU A 406 16.13 -18.04 -0.03
C LEU A 406 16.08 -16.75 -0.84
N TRP A 407 17.17 -16.49 -1.54
CA TRP A 407 17.30 -15.36 -2.47
C TRP A 407 16.89 -15.81 -3.86
N PRO A 408 16.76 -14.91 -4.85
CA PRO A 408 16.60 -15.34 -6.24
C PRO A 408 17.66 -16.35 -6.66
N GLY A 409 17.20 -17.49 -7.17
CA GLY A 409 18.04 -18.63 -7.49
C GLY A 409 17.27 -19.95 -7.44
N ILE A 410 17.97 -21.01 -7.82
CA ILE A 410 17.50 -22.39 -7.78
C ILE A 410 18.16 -23.11 -6.60
N TYR A 411 17.39 -23.92 -5.89
CA TYR A 411 17.81 -24.61 -4.67
C TYR A 411 17.34 -26.06 -4.75
N ASP A 412 18.30 -26.98 -4.88
CA ASP A 412 18.01 -28.40 -4.70
C ASP A 412 18.05 -28.78 -3.20
N LEU A 413 17.67 -30.01 -2.85
CA LEU A 413 17.51 -30.47 -1.46
C LEU A 413 18.76 -30.17 -0.59
N SER A 414 19.95 -30.34 -1.16
CA SER A 414 21.20 -30.10 -0.43
C SER A 414 21.48 -28.61 -0.12
N GLU A 415 20.82 -27.70 -0.84
CA GLU A 415 21.00 -26.24 -0.76
C GLU A 415 19.81 -25.53 -0.10
N LEU A 416 18.66 -26.21 0.00
CA LEU A 416 17.41 -25.67 0.55
C LEU A 416 17.51 -25.32 2.04
N GLY A 417 18.36 -26.01 2.81
CA GLY A 417 18.53 -25.74 4.24
C GLY A 417 17.42 -26.30 5.14
N LEU A 418 16.43 -26.97 4.55
CA LEU A 418 15.38 -27.75 5.20
C LEU A 418 15.61 -29.25 5.00
N ALA A 419 14.95 -30.08 5.81
CA ALA A 419 14.95 -31.51 5.58
C ALA A 419 13.99 -31.85 4.43
N ASP A 420 14.25 -32.98 3.77
CA ASP A 420 13.39 -33.47 2.69
C ASP A 420 11.96 -33.66 3.20
N ASP A 421 10.97 -33.34 2.36
CA ASP A 421 9.56 -33.49 2.69
C ASP A 421 9.15 -32.79 4.00
N THR A 422 9.69 -31.59 4.27
CA THR A 422 9.27 -30.78 5.45
C THR A 422 8.75 -29.40 5.12
N LEU A 423 8.86 -28.91 3.88
CA LEU A 423 8.39 -27.56 3.57
C LEU A 423 6.86 -27.46 3.73
N SER A 424 6.40 -26.57 4.62
CA SER A 424 4.97 -26.46 4.99
C SER A 424 4.42 -25.02 5.03
N SER A 425 5.26 -23.99 5.05
CA SER A 425 4.83 -22.61 4.81
C SER A 425 5.92 -21.73 4.18
N LEU A 426 5.52 -20.67 3.48
CA LEU A 426 6.42 -19.77 2.75
C LEU A 426 6.05 -18.32 3.03
N ARG A 427 7.01 -17.47 3.40
CA ARG A 427 6.91 -16.02 3.27
C ARG A 427 7.51 -15.59 1.94
N VAL A 428 6.71 -14.97 1.08
CA VAL A 428 7.09 -14.56 -0.27
C VAL A 428 6.89 -13.04 -0.39
N PRO A 429 7.99 -12.25 -0.36
CA PRO A 429 7.90 -10.81 -0.49
C PRO A 429 7.28 -10.39 -1.84
N ALA A 430 6.63 -9.23 -1.85
CA ALA A 430 6.05 -8.68 -3.07
C ALA A 430 7.11 -8.52 -4.18
N GLY A 431 6.77 -8.92 -5.41
CA GLY A 431 7.71 -8.94 -6.53
C GLY A 431 8.57 -10.21 -6.63
N TYR A 432 8.33 -11.21 -5.79
CA TYR A 432 8.92 -12.55 -5.92
C TYR A 432 7.86 -13.61 -6.12
N GLY A 433 8.28 -14.76 -6.66
CA GLY A 433 7.50 -15.99 -6.72
C GLY A 433 8.40 -17.18 -6.39
N VAL A 434 7.79 -18.28 -5.95
CA VAL A 434 8.48 -19.53 -5.64
C VAL A 434 7.83 -20.66 -6.42
N THR A 435 8.60 -21.36 -7.25
CA THR A 435 8.17 -22.65 -7.80
C THR A 435 8.74 -23.75 -6.94
N VAL A 436 7.89 -24.63 -6.43
CA VAL A 436 8.29 -25.78 -5.59
C VAL A 436 8.06 -27.06 -6.37
N TRP A 437 9.03 -27.96 -6.37
CA TRP A 437 8.96 -29.29 -6.96
C TRP A 437 8.94 -30.38 -5.89
N GLU A 438 8.16 -31.44 -6.18
CA GLU A 438 7.98 -32.58 -5.29
C GLU A 438 9.25 -33.39 -5.07
N ASN A 439 10.17 -33.42 -6.04
CA ASN A 439 11.41 -34.17 -5.93
C ASN A 439 12.62 -33.25 -6.10
N GLY A 440 13.79 -33.76 -5.72
CA GLY A 440 15.07 -33.15 -6.05
C GLY A 440 15.29 -33.00 -7.57
N ASP A 441 16.35 -32.29 -7.93
CA ASP A 441 16.70 -31.98 -9.32
C ASP A 441 15.57 -31.26 -10.11
N PHE A 442 14.70 -30.51 -9.42
CA PHE A 442 13.59 -29.73 -10.02
C PHE A 442 12.63 -30.61 -10.84
N SER A 443 12.23 -31.75 -10.28
CA SER A 443 11.46 -32.78 -10.99
C SER A 443 10.18 -33.22 -10.26
N GLY A 444 9.27 -33.87 -10.99
CA GLY A 444 7.98 -34.32 -10.47
C GLY A 444 6.87 -33.26 -10.60
N ALA A 445 5.83 -33.38 -9.76
CA ALA A 445 4.79 -32.37 -9.70
C ALA A 445 5.35 -31.06 -9.12
N SER A 446 4.86 -29.93 -9.62
CA SER A 446 5.23 -28.62 -9.11
C SER A 446 4.03 -27.71 -8.92
N PHE A 447 4.22 -26.68 -8.10
CA PHE A 447 3.25 -25.62 -7.89
C PHE A 447 3.96 -24.30 -7.60
N GLU A 448 3.28 -23.19 -7.87
CA GLU A 448 3.79 -21.85 -7.60
C GLU A 448 3.14 -21.25 -6.36
N VAL A 449 3.95 -20.50 -5.62
CA VAL A 449 3.53 -19.68 -4.49
C VAL A 449 3.96 -18.25 -4.77
N LEU A 450 2.97 -17.39 -4.99
CA LEU A 450 3.16 -16.01 -5.44
C LEU A 450 2.94 -14.98 -4.33
N GLU A 451 2.55 -15.43 -3.15
CA GLU A 451 2.32 -14.61 -1.96
C GLU A 451 2.58 -15.45 -0.72
N SER A 452 2.79 -14.80 0.41
CA SER A 452 3.03 -15.49 1.68
C SER A 452 1.86 -16.40 2.05
N THR A 453 2.15 -17.68 2.28
CA THR A 453 1.15 -18.69 2.63
C THR A 453 1.52 -19.38 3.93
N ALA A 454 0.60 -19.31 4.90
CA ALA A 454 0.76 -19.92 6.22
C ALA A 454 0.61 -21.46 6.20
N SER A 455 0.13 -22.03 5.09
CA SER A 455 0.05 -23.48 4.86
C SER A 455 0.10 -23.75 3.35
N LEU A 456 0.84 -24.77 2.94
CA LEU A 456 0.83 -25.28 1.57
C LEU A 456 -0.30 -26.30 1.34
N GLY A 457 -1.11 -26.57 2.37
CA GLY A 457 -2.30 -27.42 2.33
C GLY A 457 -1.96 -28.84 1.91
N VAL A 458 -2.53 -29.28 0.78
CA VAL A 458 -2.26 -30.62 0.21
C VAL A 458 -0.81 -30.83 -0.24
N ASN A 459 -0.03 -29.75 -0.27
CA ASN A 459 1.38 -29.75 -0.65
C ASN A 459 2.33 -29.57 0.55
N ASN A 460 1.81 -29.56 1.79
CA ASN A 460 2.66 -29.63 2.98
C ASN A 460 3.54 -30.88 2.95
N ASP A 461 4.77 -30.75 3.45
CA ASP A 461 5.70 -31.86 3.66
C ASP A 461 5.98 -32.65 2.36
N ARG A 462 5.98 -31.96 1.22
CA ARG A 462 6.18 -32.58 -0.11
C ARG A 462 7.21 -31.90 -1.00
N GLY A 463 7.75 -30.76 -0.59
CA GLY A 463 8.70 -30.01 -1.40
C GLY A 463 10.15 -30.43 -1.13
N SER A 464 10.88 -30.82 -2.18
CA SER A 464 12.30 -31.21 -2.10
C SER A 464 13.26 -30.25 -2.82
N SER A 465 12.79 -29.53 -3.84
CA SER A 465 13.57 -28.49 -4.52
C SER A 465 12.69 -27.29 -4.91
N LEU A 466 13.29 -26.10 -5.05
CA LEU A 466 12.55 -24.89 -5.41
C LEU A 466 13.38 -23.86 -6.19
N GLU A 467 12.69 -22.95 -6.84
CA GLU A 467 13.23 -21.77 -7.52
C GLU A 467 12.56 -20.54 -6.93
N VAL A 468 13.36 -19.57 -6.51
CA VAL A 468 12.90 -18.22 -6.18
C VAL A 468 13.20 -17.33 -7.38
N PHE A 469 12.18 -16.67 -7.91
CA PHE A 469 12.30 -15.77 -9.06
C PHE A 469 11.70 -14.40 -8.76
N GLN A 470 12.20 -13.37 -9.45
CA GLN A 470 11.60 -12.03 -9.44
C GLN A 470 10.49 -11.97 -10.48
N ARG A 471 9.38 -11.30 -10.12
CA ARG A 471 8.22 -11.04 -10.97
C ARG A 471 8.23 -9.64 -11.56
#